data_AF-A0A7V8YMD9-F1
#
_entry.id   AF-A0A7V8YMD9-F1
#
_cell.length_a   1.000
_cell.length_b   1.000
_cell.length_c   1.000
_cell.angle_alpha   90.00
_cell.angle_beta   90.00
_cell.angle_gamma   90.00
#
_symmetry.space_group_name_H-M   'P 1'
#
loop_
_entity.id
_entity.type
_entity.pdbx_description
1 polymer ?
#
loop_
_entity_poly.entity_id
_entity_poly.type
_entity_poly.pdbx_seq_one_letter_code
_entity_poly.pdbx_strand_id
1 'polypeptide(L)'
;TLGRRVGALARRRSAEGYMAEAQRDGDGWMLVEHHCPVCEAAQACTGLCRTELDLFRATLGPDVEVERTQHLLSGDTRCAYRVTERPPRERR
;
A
#
# COMPACT_ATOMS: atom_id res chain seq x y z
N THR A 1 16.21 -5.31 -2.14
CA THR A 1 15.72 -5.24 -0.75
C THR A 1 14.31 -4.69 -0.75
N LEU A 2 13.44 -5.18 0.13
CA LEU A 2 12.05 -4.74 0.23
C LEU A 2 11.93 -3.21 0.36
N GLY A 3 12.76 -2.59 1.21
CA GLY A 3 12.75 -1.14 1.41
C GLY A 3 13.00 -0.31 0.15
N ARG A 4 13.81 -0.80 -0.80
CA ARG A 4 14.03 -0.09 -2.07
C ARG A 4 12.80 -0.18 -2.98
N ARG A 5 12.07 -1.30 -2.94
CA ARG A 5 10.81 -1.48 -3.69
C ARG A 5 9.70 -0.60 -3.10
N VAL A 6 9.50 -0.65 -1.77
CA VAL A 6 8.49 0.15 -1.08
C VAL A 6 8.79 1.65 -1.19
N GLY A 7 10.05 2.05 -1.03
CA GLY A 7 10.47 3.44 -1.22
C GLY A 7 10.28 3.94 -2.66
N ALA A 8 10.53 3.10 -3.67
CA ALA A 8 10.26 3.46 -5.06
C ALA A 8 8.74 3.58 -5.34
N LEU A 9 7.93 2.70 -4.74
CA LEU A 9 6.47 2.75 -4.82
C LEU A 9 5.94 4.04 -4.18
N ALA A 10 6.37 4.38 -2.96
CA ALA A 10 5.99 5.60 -2.27
C ALA A 10 6.34 6.86 -3.08
N ARG A 11 7.53 6.91 -3.69
CA ARG A 11 7.94 8.04 -4.54
C ARG A 11 7.06 8.19 -5.78
N ARG A 12 6.72 7.09 -6.45
CA ARG A 12 5.79 7.10 -7.60
C ARG A 12 4.42 7.62 -7.21
N ARG A 13 3.86 7.07 -6.13
CA ARG A 13 2.55 7.46 -5.61
C ARG A 13 2.53 8.92 -5.15
N SER A 14 3.59 9.40 -4.51
CA SER A 14 3.77 10.82 -4.21
C SER A 14 3.79 11.69 -5.46
N ALA A 15 4.50 11.28 -6.52
CA ALA A 15 4.52 12.02 -7.79
C ALA A 15 3.16 12.03 -8.50
N GLU A 16 2.32 11.00 -8.27
CA GLU A 16 0.94 10.91 -8.76
C GLU A 16 -0.06 11.73 -7.92
N GLY A 17 0.37 12.35 -6.81
CA GLY A 17 -0.48 13.19 -5.95
C GLY A 17 -1.10 12.48 -4.75
N TYR A 18 -0.66 11.25 -4.43
CA TYR A 18 -1.13 10.50 -3.26
C TYR A 18 -0.41 10.85 -1.94
N MET A 19 0.60 11.73 -1.99
CA MET A 19 1.43 12.11 -0.83
C MET A 19 1.79 10.88 0.02
N ALA A 20 2.44 9.92 -0.65
CA ALA A 20 2.73 8.62 -0.09
C ALA A 20 4.14 8.55 0.49
N GLU A 21 4.25 7.98 1.69
CA GLU A 21 5.50 7.81 2.41
C GLU A 21 5.75 6.35 2.77
N ALA A 22 7.01 5.93 2.70
CA ALA A 22 7.45 4.62 3.15
C ALA A 22 8.18 4.76 4.49
N GLN A 23 7.62 4.17 5.54
CA GLN A 23 8.19 4.15 6.88
C GLN A 23 8.59 2.72 7.24
N ARG A 24 9.63 2.55 8.05
CA ARG A 24 10.03 1.21 8.50
C ARG A 24 9.13 0.77 9.65
N ASP A 25 8.60 -0.45 9.58
CA ASP A 25 7.70 -1.01 10.60
C ASP A 25 8.22 -2.39 11.03
N GLY A 26 9.09 -2.40 12.05
CA GLY A 26 9.79 -3.61 12.50
C GLY A 26 10.64 -4.25 11.39
N ASP A 27 10.34 -5.51 11.09
CA ASP A 27 10.96 -6.28 10.00
C ASP A 27 10.33 -6.01 8.62
N GLY A 28 9.27 -5.19 8.58
CA GLY A 28 8.57 -4.78 7.37
C GLY A 28 8.64 -3.27 7.11
N TRP A 29 7.69 -2.82 6.30
CA TRP A 29 7.52 -1.43 5.89
C TRP A 29 6.05 -1.03 5.95
N MET A 30 5.77 0.22 6.28
CA MET A 30 4.45 0.82 6.20
C MET A 30 4.46 1.82 5.05
N LEU A 31 3.54 1.65 4.10
CA LEU A 31 3.23 2.64 3.09
C LEU A 31 2.03 3.45 3.59
N VAL A 32 2.20 4.74 3.81
CA VAL A 32 1.16 5.65 4.29
C VAL A 32 0.83 6.63 3.19
N GLU A 33 -0.43 6.69 2.79
CA GLU A 33 -0.94 7.64 1.80
C GLU A 33 -1.78 8.69 2.52
N HIS A 34 -1.26 9.91 2.57
CA HIS A 34 -1.89 11.03 3.27
C HIS A 34 -2.99 11.69 2.44
N HIS A 35 -2.93 11.55 1.13
CA HIS A 35 -3.93 12.05 0.21
C HIS A 35 -4.29 10.92 -0.75
N CYS A 36 -5.58 10.64 -0.93
CA CYS A 36 -5.98 9.65 -1.91
C CYS A 36 -6.95 10.34 -2.87
N PRO A 37 -6.46 10.89 -4.00
CA PRO A 37 -7.34 11.42 -5.04
C PRO A 37 -8.26 10.33 -5.60
N VAL A 38 -7.88 9.06 -5.48
CA VAL A 38 -8.77 7.92 -5.71
C VAL A 38 -9.85 7.79 -4.65
N CYS A 39 -9.66 8.16 -3.38
CA CYS A 39 -10.75 8.19 -2.39
C CYS A 39 -11.74 9.33 -2.68
N GLU A 40 -11.31 10.47 -3.21
CA GLU A 40 -12.24 11.51 -3.71
C GLU A 40 -13.12 10.95 -4.84
N ALA A 41 -12.53 10.24 -5.80
CA ALA A 41 -13.28 9.59 -6.87
C ALA A 41 -14.09 8.35 -6.41
N ALA A 42 -13.58 7.60 -5.43
CA ALA A 42 -14.15 6.35 -4.92
C ALA A 42 -15.26 6.55 -3.88
N GLN A 43 -15.48 7.78 -3.39
CA GLN A 43 -16.75 8.12 -2.70
C GLN A 43 -17.97 7.80 -3.57
N ALA A 44 -17.83 7.87 -4.91
CA ALA A 44 -18.88 7.46 -5.86
C ALA A 44 -18.80 5.98 -6.26
N CYS A 45 -17.69 5.28 -5.99
CA CYS A 45 -17.50 3.88 -6.36
C CYS A 45 -16.42 3.19 -5.51
N THR A 46 -16.85 2.44 -4.48
CA THR A 46 -15.98 1.74 -3.51
C THR A 46 -15.07 0.66 -4.14
N GLY A 47 -15.28 0.31 -5.41
CA GLY A 47 -14.50 -0.70 -6.14
C GLY A 47 -13.08 -0.25 -6.51
N LEU A 48 -12.85 1.05 -6.71
CA LEU A 48 -11.54 1.56 -7.15
C LEU A 48 -10.44 1.32 -6.10
N CYS A 49 -10.76 1.52 -4.82
CA CYS A 49 -9.81 1.30 -3.72
C CYS A 49 -9.40 -0.17 -3.56
N ARG A 50 -10.17 -1.14 -4.09
CA ARG A 50 -9.81 -2.57 -4.03
C ARG A 50 -8.80 -2.93 -5.12
N THR A 51 -9.01 -2.44 -6.35
CA THR A 51 -8.10 -2.66 -7.48
C THR A 51 -6.69 -2.15 -7.20
N GLU A 52 -6.57 -1.08 -6.43
CA GLU A 52 -5.29 -0.45 -6.08
C GLU A 52 -4.42 -1.33 -5.17
N LEU A 53 -5.03 -2.05 -4.23
CA LEU A 53 -4.32 -3.01 -3.37
C LEU A 53 -3.76 -4.18 -4.20
N ASP A 54 -4.53 -4.65 -5.18
CA ASP A 54 -4.09 -5.74 -6.07
C ASP A 54 -2.97 -5.29 -7.02
N LEU A 55 -2.99 -4.02 -7.44
CA LEU A 55 -1.88 -3.40 -8.17
C LEU A 55 -0.59 -3.37 -7.33
N PHE A 56 -0.66 -3.06 -6.04
CA PHE A 56 0.51 -3.12 -5.16
C PHE A 56 1.06 -4.53 -5.03
N ARG A 57 0.20 -5.52 -4.84
CA ARG A 57 0.59 -6.94 -4.79
C ARG A 57 1.26 -7.39 -6.09
N ALA A 58 0.69 -7.02 -7.24
CA ALA A 58 1.26 -7.33 -8.55
C ALA A 58 2.62 -6.64 -8.77
N THR A 59 2.77 -5.39 -8.30
CA THR A 59 4.00 -4.60 -8.50
C THR A 59 5.13 -5.02 -7.57
N LEU A 60 4.82 -5.38 -6.31
CA LEU A 60 5.81 -5.75 -5.30
C LEU A 60 6.27 -7.23 -5.45
N GLY A 61 5.42 -8.06 -6.04
CA GLY A 61 5.69 -9.45 -6.37
C GLY A 61 5.03 -10.45 -5.42
N PRO A 62 5.03 -11.75 -5.77
CA PRO A 62 4.36 -12.81 -5.00
C PRO A 62 5.00 -13.13 -3.64
N ASP A 63 6.26 -12.70 -3.46
CA ASP A 63 7.06 -12.86 -2.24
C ASP A 63 6.83 -11.73 -1.23
N VAL A 64 5.90 -10.81 -1.51
CA VAL A 64 5.58 -9.68 -0.65
C VAL A 64 4.12 -9.75 -0.25
N GLU A 65 3.86 -9.60 1.04
CA GLU A 65 2.52 -9.52 1.60
C GLU A 65 2.17 -8.06 1.86
N VAL A 66 0.99 -7.63 1.38
CA VAL A 66 0.47 -6.27 1.54
C VAL A 66 -0.88 -6.35 2.22
N GLU A 67 -0.96 -5.78 3.41
CA GLU A 67 -2.13 -5.72 4.27
C GLU A 67 -2.54 -4.27 4.50
N ARG A 68 -3.81 -3.93 4.28
CA ARG A 68 -4.32 -2.59 4.57
C ARG A 68 -4.65 -2.50 6.07
N THR A 69 -3.96 -1.62 6.78
CA THR A 69 -4.11 -1.43 8.23
C THR A 69 -5.01 -0.23 8.58
N GLN A 70 -5.02 0.81 7.74
CA GLN A 70 -5.89 1.97 7.90
C GLN A 70 -6.57 2.31 6.59
N HIS A 71 -7.81 2.77 6.67
CA HIS A 71 -8.63 3.05 5.48
C HIS A 71 -9.53 4.26 5.68
N LEU A 72 -9.36 5.27 4.82
CA LEU A 72 -10.10 6.53 4.91
C LEU A 72 -11.63 6.33 4.84
N LEU A 73 -12.10 5.38 4.02
CA LEU A 73 -13.53 5.03 3.92
C LEU A 73 -14.07 4.29 5.14
N SER A 74 -13.21 3.75 6.00
CA SER A 74 -13.59 3.11 7.26
C SER A 74 -13.64 4.10 8.44
N GLY A 75 -13.40 5.39 8.17
CA GLY A 75 -13.40 6.46 9.18
C GLY A 75 -12.01 6.86 9.68
N ASP A 76 -10.94 6.30 9.11
CA ASP A 76 -9.57 6.71 9.43
C ASP A 76 -9.19 8.02 8.73
N THR A 77 -8.16 8.71 9.23
CA THR A 77 -7.67 9.98 8.65
C THR A 77 -6.76 9.79 7.44
N ARG A 78 -6.33 8.55 7.13
CA ARG A 78 -5.38 8.21 6.06
C ARG A 78 -5.46 6.74 5.66
N CYS A 79 -4.99 6.42 4.47
CA CYS A 79 -4.83 5.03 4.05
C CYS A 79 -3.43 4.54 4.40
N ALA A 80 -3.31 3.40 5.09
CA ALA A 80 -2.03 2.81 5.43
C ALA A 80 -2.00 1.32 5.07
N TYR A 81 -0.83 0.89 4.58
CA TYR A 81 -0.60 -0.46 4.10
C TYR A 81 0.69 -0.99 4.73
N ARG A 82 0.58 -2.09 5.45
CA ARG A 82 1.72 -2.85 5.94
C ARG A 82 2.22 -3.77 4.83
N VAL A 83 3.52 -3.70 4.56
CA VAL A 83 4.24 -4.44 3.54
C VAL A 83 5.32 -5.26 4.22
N THR A 84 5.20 -6.58 4.16
CA THR A 84 6.15 -7.52 4.76
C THR A 84 6.66 -8.50 3.71
N GLU A 85 7.88 -9.02 3.90
CA GLU A 85 8.32 -10.15 3.08
C GLU A 85 7.50 -11.36 3.49
N ARG A 86 6.87 -12.01 2.52
CA ARG A 86 6.10 -13.21 2.78
C ARG A 86 7.10 -14.32 3.12
N PRO A 87 6.92 -15.06 4.23
CA PRO A 87 7.76 -16.22 4.47
C PRO A 87 7.60 -17.18 3.29
N PRO A 88 8.69 -17.77 2.77
CA PRO A 88 8.60 -18.73 1.68
C PRO A 88 7.64 -19.83 2.12
N ARG A 89 6.55 -20.01 1.35
CA ARG A 89 5.54 -21.01 1.67
C ARG A 89 6.26 -22.36 1.60
N GLU A 90 6.57 -22.94 2.75
CA GLU A 90 7.17 -24.27 2.86
C GLU A 90 6.24 -25.22 2.10
N ARG A 91 6.71 -25.70 0.96
CA ARG A 91 5.96 -26.62 0.10
C ARG A 91 5.88 -27.93 0.86
N ARG A 92 4.71 -28.23 1.42
CA ARG A 92 4.42 -29.51 2.08
C ARG A 92 4.00 -30.56 1.06
#